data_AF-A0A1J4WTJ6-F1
#
_entry.id   AF-A0A1J4WTJ6-F1
#
_cell.length_a   1.000
_cell.length_b   1.000
_cell.length_c   1.000
_cell.angle_alpha   90.00
_cell.angle_beta   90.00
_cell.angle_gamma   90.00
#
_symmetry.space_group_name_H-M   'P 1'
#
loop_
_entity.id
_entity.type
_entity.pdbx_description
1 polymer ?
#
loop_
_entity_poly.entity_id
_entity_poly.type
_entity_poly.pdbx_seq_one_letter_code
_entity_poly.pdbx_strand_id
1 'polypeptide(L)'
;MSAQEKHEYISQLLKQYGIVEHLKVFDASTKTSQDAANQIGCSLGQIGKSMIIQAGDKPVLVITSGVNRVSLEKLFLILQNHSNVGPKRSSGGWWTGRSLKNLRMEDIKKADADFVYEKTGFPIGGVAPFGHKIPIEHIFIDRDLMQFETIWCAGGTPHAVFEITPQKLIEITHAKIADIKE
;
A
#
# COMPACT_ATOMS: atom_id res chain seq x y z
N MET A 1 9.53 -11.77 11.25
CA MET A 1 10.22 -10.55 11.71
C MET A 1 9.55 -10.02 12.96
N SER A 2 10.31 -9.72 14.01
CA SER A 2 9.87 -8.97 15.19
C SER A 2 9.47 -7.54 14.81
N ALA A 3 8.94 -6.74 15.76
CA ALA A 3 8.67 -5.32 15.50
C ALA A 3 9.95 -4.53 15.21
N GLN A 4 11.02 -4.81 15.98
CA GLN A 4 12.33 -4.18 15.81
C GLN A 4 12.94 -4.48 14.44
N GLU A 5 12.88 -5.74 13.99
CA GLU A 5 13.41 -6.14 12.69
C GLU A 5 12.67 -5.45 11.53
N LYS A 6 11.35 -5.28 11.65
CA LYS A 6 10.56 -4.55 10.64
C LYS A 6 10.93 -3.07 10.61
N HIS A 7 11.10 -2.45 11.78
CA HIS A 7 11.51 -1.06 11.89
C HIS A 7 12.90 -0.83 11.26
N GLU A 8 13.87 -1.70 11.55
CA GLU A 8 15.21 -1.62 10.97
C GLU A 8 15.16 -1.80 9.44
N TYR A 9 14.40 -2.79 8.97
CA TYR A 9 14.26 -3.06 7.54
C TYR A 9 13.65 -1.87 6.78
N ILE A 10 12.56 -1.27 7.30
CA ILE A 10 11.97 -0.07 6.68
C ILE A 10 12.92 1.13 6.78
N SER A 11 13.62 1.31 7.90
CA SER A 11 14.64 2.36 8.06
C SER A 11 15.73 2.25 6.99
N GLN A 12 16.20 1.05 6.68
CA GLN A 12 17.21 0.81 5.65
C GLN A 12 16.68 1.14 4.25
N LEU A 13 15.45 0.72 3.93
CA LEU A 13 14.82 1.05 2.65
C LEU A 13 14.62 2.57 2.49
N LEU A 14 14.15 3.26 3.53
CA LEU A 14 13.99 4.72 3.51
C LEU A 14 15.33 5.41 3.21
N LYS A 15 16.41 5.01 3.89
CA LYS A 15 17.78 5.49 3.60
C LYS A 15 18.19 5.23 2.16
N GLN A 16 17.95 4.02 1.64
CA GLN A 16 18.26 3.66 0.26
C GLN A 16 17.50 4.52 -0.77
N TYR A 17 16.27 4.92 -0.45
CA TYR A 17 15.46 5.80 -1.30
C TYR A 17 15.76 7.29 -1.12
N GLY A 18 16.72 7.65 -0.26
CA GLY A 18 17.07 9.04 0.05
C GLY A 18 16.04 9.75 0.94
N ILE A 19 15.23 8.99 1.67
CA ILE A 19 14.26 9.50 2.65
C ILE A 19 14.92 9.41 4.04
N VAL A 20 15.62 10.45 4.44
CA VAL A 20 16.46 10.46 5.66
C VAL A 20 15.69 11.18 6.79
N GLU A 21 15.68 10.60 8.01
CA GLU A 21 15.09 11.19 9.24
C GLU A 21 13.56 11.32 9.34
N HIS A 22 12.79 10.65 8.48
CA HIS A 22 11.32 10.78 8.49
C HIS A 22 10.56 9.62 9.17
N LEU A 23 11.21 8.56 9.65
CA LEU A 23 10.53 7.46 10.35
C LEU A 23 10.35 7.79 11.85
N LYS A 24 9.09 7.94 12.27
CA LYS A 24 8.68 8.21 13.65
C LYS A 24 8.09 6.95 14.26
N VAL A 25 8.45 6.67 15.52
CA VAL A 25 7.88 5.59 16.33
C VAL A 25 7.18 6.22 17.54
N PHE A 26 5.98 5.73 17.85
CA PHE A 26 5.13 6.23 18.93
C PHE A 26 4.85 5.12 19.95
N ASP A 27 4.82 5.48 21.23
CA ASP A 27 4.38 4.57 22.30
C ASP A 27 2.88 4.22 22.13
N ALA A 28 2.09 5.23 21.77
CA ALA A 28 0.68 5.06 21.42
C ALA A 28 0.53 4.38 20.05
N SER A 29 -0.62 3.73 19.83
CA SER A 29 -0.89 3.09 18.54
C SER A 29 -1.05 4.13 17.43
N THR A 30 -0.59 3.77 16.23
CA THR A 30 -0.87 4.43 14.95
C THR A 30 -1.60 3.47 13.99
N LYS A 31 -2.28 2.45 14.52
CA LYS A 31 -2.92 1.37 13.73
C LYS A 31 -4.02 1.89 12.80
N THR A 32 -4.77 2.90 13.22
CA THR A 32 -5.79 3.54 12.38
C THR A 32 -5.28 4.86 11.82
N SER A 33 -5.86 5.32 10.71
CA SER A 33 -5.51 6.62 10.15
C SER A 33 -5.79 7.78 11.11
N GLN A 34 -6.86 7.68 11.92
CA GLN A 34 -7.16 8.71 12.90
C GLN A 34 -6.12 8.73 14.04
N ASP A 35 -5.71 7.56 14.53
CA ASP A 35 -4.67 7.49 15.56
C ASP A 35 -3.35 8.07 15.05
N ALA A 36 -2.93 7.69 13.84
CA ALA A 36 -1.75 8.24 13.21
C ALA A 36 -1.83 9.76 13.06
N ALA A 37 -2.94 10.29 12.54
CA ALA A 37 -3.14 11.73 12.38
C ALA A 37 -3.04 12.48 13.73
N ASN A 38 -3.66 11.94 14.77
CA ASN A 38 -3.62 12.51 16.12
C ASN A 38 -2.19 12.52 16.69
N GLN A 39 -1.42 11.44 16.52
CA GLN A 39 -0.04 11.35 17.01
C GLN A 39 0.91 12.29 16.25
N ILE A 40 0.69 12.45 14.94
CA ILE A 40 1.53 13.30 14.08
C ILE A 40 1.16 14.79 14.22
N GLY A 41 -0.10 15.09 14.53
CA GLY A 41 -0.65 16.45 14.50
C GLY A 41 -0.94 16.94 13.08
N CYS A 42 -1.26 16.03 12.15
CA CYS A 42 -1.58 16.37 10.76
C CYS A 42 -3.07 16.16 10.44
N SER A 43 -3.51 16.59 9.26
CA SER A 43 -4.87 16.31 8.82
C SER A 43 -5.06 14.82 8.52
N LEU A 44 -6.24 14.27 8.80
CA LEU A 44 -6.55 12.87 8.46
C LEU A 44 -6.36 12.59 6.96
N GLY A 45 -6.58 13.61 6.11
CA GLY A 45 -6.38 13.53 4.67
C GLY A 45 -4.93 13.22 4.26
N GLN A 46 -3.95 13.64 5.06
CA GLN A 46 -2.52 13.42 4.83
C GLN A 46 -2.06 11.99 5.15
N ILE A 47 -2.90 11.16 5.77
CA ILE A 47 -2.52 9.77 6.04
C ILE A 47 -2.72 8.93 4.77
N GLY A 48 -1.63 8.44 4.20
CA GLY A 48 -1.64 7.47 3.10
C GLY A 48 -1.73 6.05 3.65
N LYS A 49 -2.96 5.50 3.77
CA LYS A 49 -3.16 4.12 4.25
C LYS A 49 -2.94 3.12 3.12
N SER A 50 -2.09 2.13 3.40
CA SER A 50 -1.86 0.97 2.53
C SER A 50 -2.85 -0.13 2.86
N MET A 51 -3.70 -0.49 1.90
CA MET A 51 -4.66 -1.57 1.99
C MET A 51 -4.34 -2.64 0.95
N ILE A 52 -4.34 -3.90 1.36
CA ILE A 52 -4.26 -5.02 0.42
C ILE A 52 -5.68 -5.46 0.07
N ILE A 53 -5.97 -5.44 -1.22
CA ILE A 53 -7.15 -6.04 -1.80
C ILE A 53 -6.73 -7.38 -2.41
N GLN A 54 -7.44 -8.43 -2.08
CA GLN A 54 -7.27 -9.74 -2.68
C GLN A 54 -8.11 -9.80 -3.97
N ALA A 55 -7.45 -10.10 -5.09
CA ALA A 55 -8.07 -10.30 -6.38
C ALA A 55 -7.75 -11.73 -6.85
N GLY A 56 -8.62 -12.69 -6.52
CA GLY A 56 -8.30 -14.12 -6.61
C GLY A 56 -7.19 -14.51 -5.62
N ASP A 57 -6.07 -14.99 -6.13
CA ASP A 57 -4.86 -15.32 -5.35
C ASP A 57 -3.83 -14.17 -5.29
N LYS A 58 -4.09 -13.07 -6.03
CA LYS A 58 -3.13 -11.97 -6.18
C LYS A 58 -3.42 -10.83 -5.21
N PRO A 59 -2.37 -10.25 -4.58
CA PRO A 59 -2.51 -9.00 -3.86
C PRO A 59 -2.53 -7.81 -4.82
N VAL A 60 -3.38 -6.83 -4.52
CA VAL A 60 -3.39 -5.49 -5.10
C VAL A 60 -3.18 -4.50 -3.96
N LEU A 61 -2.17 -3.64 -4.06
CA LEU A 61 -1.94 -2.60 -3.07
C LEU A 61 -2.70 -1.34 -3.47
N VAL A 62 -3.48 -0.81 -2.54
CA VAL A 62 -4.17 0.47 -2.64
C VAL A 62 -3.64 1.40 -1.57
N ILE A 63 -3.08 2.53 -1.97
CA ILE A 63 -2.65 3.62 -1.10
C ILE A 63 -3.72 4.72 -1.21
N THR A 64 -4.50 4.95 -0.16
CA THR A 64 -5.60 5.93 -0.19
C THR A 64 -5.51 6.90 0.97
N SER A 65 -6.17 8.06 0.84
CA SER A 65 -6.24 9.03 1.91
C SER A 65 -7.00 8.49 3.13
N GLY A 66 -6.61 8.91 4.33
CA GLY A 66 -7.20 8.48 5.60
C GLY A 66 -8.71 8.71 5.65
N VAL A 67 -9.19 9.80 5.04
CA VAL A 67 -10.62 10.17 4.98
C VAL A 67 -11.45 9.30 4.02
N ASN A 68 -10.81 8.68 3.02
CA ASN A 68 -11.50 8.01 1.92
C ASN A 68 -11.80 6.54 2.24
N ARG A 69 -12.83 5.98 1.62
CA ARG A 69 -13.06 4.51 1.60
C ARG A 69 -12.78 3.99 0.21
N VAL A 70 -12.21 2.79 0.11
CA VAL A 70 -11.87 2.19 -1.19
C VAL A 70 -13.12 1.55 -1.81
N SER A 71 -13.49 2.01 -3.00
CA SER A 71 -14.51 1.37 -3.84
C SER A 71 -13.91 0.16 -4.57
N LEU A 72 -14.36 -1.04 -4.18
CA LEU A 72 -13.95 -2.29 -4.83
C LEU A 72 -14.49 -2.40 -6.27
N GLU A 73 -15.62 -1.77 -6.56
CA GLU A 73 -16.19 -1.71 -7.91
C GLU A 73 -15.33 -0.87 -8.84
N LYS A 74 -14.95 0.36 -8.43
CA LYS A 74 -14.02 1.18 -9.21
C LYS A 74 -12.69 0.45 -9.41
N LEU A 75 -12.14 -0.15 -8.36
CA LEU A 75 -10.90 -0.92 -8.45
C LEU A 75 -11.01 -2.09 -9.44
N PHE A 76 -12.11 -2.83 -9.41
CA PHE A 76 -12.37 -3.91 -10.38
C PHE A 76 -12.36 -3.37 -11.81
N LEU A 77 -13.11 -2.31 -12.10
CA LEU A 77 -13.16 -1.70 -13.44
C LEU A 77 -11.76 -1.25 -13.90
N ILE A 78 -10.96 -0.66 -13.01
CA ILE A 78 -9.57 -0.28 -13.27
C ILE A 78 -8.73 -1.52 -13.63
N LEU A 79 -8.83 -2.59 -12.84
CA LEU A 79 -8.09 -3.84 -13.10
C LEU A 79 -8.47 -4.48 -14.43
N GLN A 80 -9.74 -4.45 -14.82
CA GLN A 80 -10.20 -4.93 -16.13
C GLN A 80 -9.58 -4.11 -17.27
N ASN A 81 -9.54 -2.79 -17.14
CA ASN A 81 -8.99 -1.89 -18.17
C ASN A 81 -7.45 -1.97 -18.27
N HIS A 82 -6.77 -2.20 -17.15
CA HIS A 82 -5.30 -2.31 -17.10
C HIS A 82 -4.75 -3.69 -17.42
N SER A 83 -5.59 -4.71 -17.54
CA SER A 83 -5.18 -6.09 -17.89
C SER A 83 -4.60 -6.23 -19.30
N ASN A 84 -4.61 -5.17 -20.12
CA ASN A 84 -3.99 -5.12 -21.44
C ASN A 84 -2.58 -4.49 -21.47
N VAL A 85 -2.02 -4.05 -20.34
CA VAL A 85 -0.70 -3.40 -20.31
C VAL A 85 0.17 -3.98 -19.18
N GLY A 86 0.77 -5.14 -19.45
CA GLY A 86 1.90 -5.67 -18.70
C GLY A 86 3.08 -5.88 -19.67
N PRO A 87 4.34 -5.76 -19.22
CA PRO A 87 5.48 -6.09 -20.07
C PRO A 87 5.35 -7.54 -20.54
N LYS A 88 5.45 -7.77 -21.86
CA LYS A 88 5.63 -9.12 -22.41
C LYS A 88 6.93 -9.67 -21.85
N ARG A 89 6.85 -10.48 -20.78
CA ARG A 89 8.01 -11.25 -20.32
C ARG A 89 8.15 -12.45 -21.26
N SER A 90 9.27 -12.48 -21.96
CA SER A 90 9.76 -13.63 -22.71
C SER A 90 9.97 -14.80 -21.75
N SER A 91 9.28 -15.91 -22.01
CA SER A 91 9.66 -17.29 -21.69
C SER A 91 10.25 -17.58 -20.30
N GLY A 92 9.44 -18.19 -19.43
CA GLY A 92 9.93 -19.01 -18.31
C GLY A 92 9.54 -18.50 -16.93
N GLY A 93 8.28 -18.66 -16.55
CA GLY A 93 7.82 -18.43 -15.18
C GLY A 93 6.41 -18.98 -15.00
N TRP A 94 6.29 -20.05 -14.21
CA TRP A 94 5.06 -20.78 -14.00
C TRP A 94 4.13 -19.99 -13.07
N TRP A 95 3.19 -19.23 -13.63
CA TRP A 95 2.09 -18.63 -12.88
C TRP A 95 0.84 -19.49 -13.11
N THR A 96 0.42 -20.26 -12.11
CA THR A 96 -0.78 -21.12 -12.16
C THR A 96 -2.05 -20.42 -11.63
N GLY A 97 -1.97 -19.12 -11.30
CA GLY A 97 -3.10 -18.32 -10.82
C GLY A 97 -3.99 -17.77 -11.94
N ARG A 98 -5.26 -17.46 -11.63
CA ARG A 98 -6.22 -16.85 -12.56
C ARG A 98 -5.63 -15.53 -13.07
N SER A 99 -5.46 -15.39 -14.39
CA SER A 99 -5.07 -14.11 -14.99
C SER A 99 -6.11 -13.05 -14.58
N LEU A 100 -5.65 -11.85 -14.19
CA LEU A 100 -6.55 -10.75 -13.80
C LEU A 100 -7.58 -10.42 -14.89
N LYS A 101 -7.28 -10.78 -16.15
CA LYS A 101 -8.18 -10.70 -17.32
C LYS A 101 -9.55 -11.37 -17.13
N ASN A 102 -9.62 -12.42 -16.31
CA ASN A 102 -10.84 -13.22 -16.11
C ASN A 102 -11.42 -13.07 -14.70
N LEU A 103 -11.03 -12.02 -13.97
CA LEU A 103 -11.63 -11.75 -12.67
C LEU A 103 -13.10 -11.40 -12.82
N ARG A 104 -13.86 -11.80 -11.82
CA ARG A 104 -15.23 -11.36 -11.57
C ARG A 104 -15.26 -10.46 -10.34
N MET A 105 -16.34 -9.69 -10.18
CA MET A 105 -16.54 -8.86 -8.99
C MET A 105 -16.41 -9.66 -7.68
N GLU A 106 -16.92 -10.90 -7.66
CA GLU A 106 -16.84 -11.81 -6.51
C GLU A 106 -15.41 -12.23 -6.13
N ASP A 107 -14.46 -12.11 -7.06
CA ASP A 107 -13.05 -12.43 -6.82
C ASP A 107 -12.30 -11.28 -6.12
N ILE A 108 -12.90 -10.08 -6.00
CA ILE A 108 -12.30 -8.89 -5.39
C ILE A 108 -12.87 -8.66 -3.99
N LYS A 109 -11.99 -8.72 -2.98
CA LYS A 109 -12.35 -8.47 -1.59
C LYS A 109 -11.21 -7.82 -0.82
N LYS A 110 -11.51 -7.14 0.28
CA LYS A 110 -10.48 -6.74 1.25
C LYS A 110 -9.79 -7.99 1.78
N ALA A 111 -8.46 -8.02 1.78
CA ALA A 111 -7.71 -9.15 2.29
C ALA A 111 -7.87 -9.27 3.82
N ASP A 112 -7.90 -10.50 4.31
CA ASP A 112 -7.85 -10.79 5.75
C ASP A 112 -6.40 -10.64 6.30
N ALA A 113 -6.26 -10.75 7.62
CA ALA A 113 -4.98 -10.53 8.30
C ALA A 113 -3.90 -11.53 7.88
N ASP A 114 -4.29 -12.79 7.67
CA ASP A 114 -3.36 -13.86 7.30
C ASP A 114 -2.83 -13.63 5.88
N PHE A 115 -3.71 -13.36 4.92
CA PHE A 115 -3.31 -13.03 3.56
C PHE A 115 -2.43 -11.78 3.51
N VAL A 116 -2.80 -10.72 4.24
CA VAL A 116 -1.99 -9.49 4.33
C VAL A 116 -0.59 -9.82 4.83
N TYR A 117 -0.45 -10.58 5.92
CA TYR A 117 0.85 -10.89 6.51
C TYR A 117 1.67 -11.86 5.66
N GLU A 118 1.02 -12.83 5.01
CA GLU A 118 1.65 -13.78 4.10
C GLU A 118 2.29 -13.04 2.93
N LYS A 119 1.56 -12.13 2.27
CA LYS A 119 2.04 -11.43 1.07
C LYS A 119 2.98 -10.26 1.39
N THR A 120 2.72 -9.52 2.46
CA THR A 120 3.45 -8.27 2.76
C THR A 120 4.55 -8.45 3.81
N GLY A 121 4.37 -9.35 4.77
CA GLY A 121 5.22 -9.42 5.96
C GLY A 121 4.89 -8.40 7.05
N PHE A 122 3.86 -7.58 6.83
CA PHE A 122 3.40 -6.55 7.76
C PHE A 122 2.01 -6.90 8.32
N PRO A 123 1.70 -6.50 9.57
CA PRO A 123 0.36 -6.66 10.12
C PRO A 123 -0.61 -5.61 9.57
N ILE A 124 -1.91 -5.88 9.64
CA ILE A 124 -2.95 -4.87 9.38
C ILE A 124 -2.73 -3.64 10.28
N GLY A 125 -2.80 -2.44 9.67
CA GLY A 125 -2.51 -1.16 10.32
C GLY A 125 -1.01 -0.82 10.42
N GLY A 126 -0.13 -1.73 9.98
CA GLY A 126 1.31 -1.49 9.88
C GLY A 126 1.87 -1.76 8.48
N VAL A 127 1.02 -1.92 7.46
CA VAL A 127 1.45 -2.25 6.09
C VAL A 127 2.19 -1.07 5.47
N ALA A 128 3.51 -1.17 5.34
CA ALA A 128 4.28 -0.20 4.59
C ALA A 128 3.92 -0.27 3.08
N PRO A 129 4.01 0.82 2.32
CA PRO A 129 3.67 0.82 0.89
C PRO A 129 4.72 0.12 0.01
N PHE A 130 5.85 -0.31 0.58
CA PHE A 130 6.92 -1.06 -0.08
C PHE A 130 7.59 -2.03 0.92
N GLY A 131 8.56 -2.81 0.45
CA GLY A 131 9.28 -3.78 1.28
C GLY A 131 8.47 -5.06 1.56
N HIS A 132 7.60 -5.45 0.63
CA HIS A 132 6.76 -6.65 0.79
C HIS A 132 7.56 -7.94 0.55
N LYS A 133 7.12 -9.04 1.18
CA LYS A 133 7.72 -10.39 1.00
C LYS A 133 7.71 -10.86 -0.45
N ILE A 134 6.65 -10.52 -1.18
CA ILE A 134 6.54 -10.77 -2.62
C ILE A 134 6.35 -9.45 -3.36
N PRO A 135 6.85 -9.32 -4.61
CA PRO A 135 6.52 -8.18 -5.45
C PRO A 135 5.01 -8.07 -5.68
N ILE A 136 4.43 -6.90 -5.40
CA ILE A 136 3.04 -6.61 -5.73
C ILE A 136 3.01 -5.90 -7.09
N GLU A 137 2.44 -6.56 -8.10
CA GLU A 137 2.43 -6.07 -9.49
C GLU A 137 1.45 -4.91 -9.72
N HIS A 138 0.40 -4.82 -8.90
CA HIS A 138 -0.68 -3.84 -9.06
C HIS A 138 -0.74 -2.95 -7.83
N ILE A 139 -0.28 -1.72 -8.01
CA ILE A 139 -0.25 -0.70 -6.98
C ILE A 139 -0.99 0.53 -7.49
N PHE A 140 -1.97 0.99 -6.73
CA PHE A 140 -2.76 2.18 -7.02
C PHE A 140 -2.65 3.19 -5.90
N ILE A 141 -2.57 4.47 -6.26
CA ILE A 141 -2.59 5.58 -5.32
C ILE A 141 -3.79 6.49 -5.60
N ASP A 142 -4.50 6.83 -4.54
CA ASP A 142 -5.65 7.74 -4.58
C ASP A 142 -5.19 9.15 -4.98
N ARG A 143 -5.84 9.71 -6.00
CA ARG A 143 -5.55 11.05 -6.51
C ARG A 143 -5.64 12.13 -5.44
N ASP A 144 -6.50 11.96 -4.43
CA ASP A 144 -6.66 12.95 -3.37
C ASP A 144 -5.38 13.15 -2.55
N LEU A 145 -4.45 12.18 -2.52
CA LEU A 145 -3.17 12.35 -1.85
C LEU A 145 -2.27 13.38 -2.55
N MET A 146 -2.48 13.66 -3.84
CA MET A 146 -1.68 14.59 -4.63
C MET A 146 -1.89 16.05 -4.26
N GLN A 147 -2.94 16.37 -3.48
CA GLN A 147 -3.20 17.73 -3.02
C GLN A 147 -2.28 18.16 -1.87
N PHE A 148 -1.58 17.21 -1.24
CA PHE A 148 -0.68 17.47 -0.12
C PHE A 148 0.78 17.51 -0.59
N GLU A 149 1.56 18.44 -0.04
CA GLU A 149 3.01 18.47 -0.25
C GLU A 149 3.68 17.22 0.34
N THR A 150 3.31 16.87 1.58
CA THR A 150 3.74 15.66 2.25
C THR A 150 2.56 14.86 2.83
N ILE A 151 2.73 13.55 2.83
CA ILE A 151 1.80 12.56 3.40
C ILE A 151 2.55 11.63 4.35
N TRP A 152 1.80 10.92 5.18
CA TRP A 152 2.34 9.99 6.18
C TRP A 152 1.86 8.57 5.92
N CYS A 153 2.78 7.63 5.81
CA CYS A 153 2.52 6.22 5.54
C CYS A 153 2.99 5.34 6.71
N ALA A 154 2.43 4.14 6.84
CA ALA A 154 2.85 3.19 7.87
C ALA A 154 4.30 2.71 7.67
N GLY A 155 5.06 2.62 8.75
CA GLY A 155 6.48 2.28 8.79
C GLY A 155 6.77 0.81 9.12
N GLY A 156 5.86 -0.10 8.80
CA GLY A 156 6.04 -1.55 8.99
C GLY A 156 5.50 -2.10 10.32
N THR A 157 5.05 -1.25 11.24
CA THR A 157 4.41 -1.65 12.50
C THR A 157 3.21 -0.74 12.80
N PRO A 158 2.26 -1.16 13.67
CA PRO A 158 1.14 -0.31 14.11
C PRO A 158 1.53 0.84 15.04
N HIS A 159 2.81 1.20 15.10
CA HIS A 159 3.40 2.23 15.96
C HIS A 159 4.40 3.11 15.21
N ALA A 160 4.67 2.81 13.93
CA ALA A 160 5.67 3.51 13.14
C ALA A 160 5.02 4.11 11.91
N VAL A 161 5.42 5.33 11.56
CA VAL A 161 4.99 6.05 10.35
C VAL A 161 6.16 6.83 9.78
N PHE A 162 6.15 7.08 8.48
CA PHE A 162 7.13 7.95 7.85
C PHE A 162 6.49 8.99 6.93
N GLU A 163 7.14 10.14 6.85
CA GLU A 163 6.78 11.22 5.93
C GLU A 163 7.37 10.99 4.54
N ILE A 164 6.59 11.28 3.50
CA ILE A 164 7.02 11.19 2.11
C ILE A 164 6.18 12.12 1.25
N THR A 165 6.75 12.62 0.14
CA THR A 165 5.94 13.29 -0.89
C THR A 165 5.15 12.26 -1.70
N PRO A 166 3.92 12.57 -2.16
CA PRO A 166 3.17 11.65 -3.01
C PRO A 166 3.92 11.26 -4.29
N GLN A 167 4.69 12.18 -4.88
CA GLN A 167 5.49 11.94 -6.08
C GLN A 167 6.63 10.95 -5.80
N LYS A 168 7.35 11.10 -4.68
CA LYS A 168 8.41 10.15 -4.31
C LYS A 168 7.85 8.77 -4.01
N LEU A 169 6.66 8.70 -3.40
CA LEU A 169 5.97 7.43 -3.19
C LEU A 169 5.64 6.73 -4.51
N ILE A 170 5.14 7.47 -5.50
CA ILE A 170 4.89 6.95 -6.85
C ILE A 170 6.19 6.50 -7.52
N GLU A 171 7.28 7.27 -7.41
CA GLU A 171 8.58 6.92 -7.97
C GLU A 171 9.09 5.56 -7.46
N ILE A 172 9.01 5.34 -6.14
CA ILE A 172 9.48 4.12 -5.47
C ILE A 172 8.59 2.92 -5.76
N THR A 173 7.26 3.11 -5.72
CA THR A 173 6.28 2.02 -5.80
C THR A 173 5.82 1.74 -7.22
N HIS A 174 6.08 2.65 -8.16
CA HIS A 174 5.46 2.65 -9.49
C HIS A 174 3.92 2.62 -9.45
N ALA A 175 3.33 3.16 -8.38
CA ALA A 175 1.88 3.22 -8.21
C ALA A 175 1.22 4.03 -9.34
N LYS A 176 0.08 3.53 -9.83
CA LYS A 176 -0.76 4.25 -10.78
C LYS A 176 -1.75 5.13 -10.03
N ILE A 177 -1.84 6.41 -10.40
CA ILE A 177 -2.85 7.31 -9.85
C ILE A 177 -4.23 6.86 -10.35
N ALA A 178 -5.18 6.70 -9.43
CA ALA A 178 -6.55 6.30 -9.76
C ALA A 178 -7.59 6.96 -8.85
N ASP A 179 -8.81 7.15 -9.38
CA ASP A 179 -9.98 7.44 -8.56
C ASP A 179 -10.57 6.12 -8.06
N ILE A 180 -10.30 5.81 -6.79
CA ILE A 180 -10.65 4.56 -6.13
C ILE A 180 -11.46 4.80 -4.85
N LYS A 181 -11.89 6.03 -4.61
CA LYS A 181 -12.75 6.36 -3.46
C LYS A 181 -14.22 6.07 -3.75
N GLU A 182 -14.96 5.67 -2.72
CA GLU A 182 -16.44 5.57 -2.74
C GLU A 182 -17.10 6.89 -3.15
#